data_AF-A0A561VHB7-F1
#
_entry.id   AF-A0A561VHB7-F1
#
_cell.length_a   1.000
_cell.length_b   1.000
_cell.length_c   1.000
_cell.angle_alpha   90.00
_cell.angle_beta   90.00
_cell.angle_gamma   90.00
#
_symmetry.space_group_name_H-M   'P 1'
#
loop_
_entity.id
_entity.type
_entity.pdbx_description
1 polymer ?
#
loop_
_entity_poly.entity_id
_entity_poly.type
_entity_poly.pdbx_seq_one_letter_code
_entity_poly.pdbx_strand_id
1 'polypeptide(L)'
;MEATVTDQPAWQLILTAARQLAKHKLDFSRAELIDEVQRLDPTRHPQSLGPVIQGMTRDTTSGPPSPCGTPLIRVGRGRYTLVDSSRLSPSPTAQPTIPTQRPSGHSKPAEPGEIQADIALIGCVKTKLDHPAPARDLYVSPLFIRRRAYVERQARRYYILSAEHGLVLPETVLAPYDTALAEQSKDYRRAWGQWVAAKLMRAEGQVRDRVIEIHAGDEYAQAIAPLLTEAGAAVRRPLAGLPFGEQLAWYGRQSQPAPEQPVALATQPRETVRPLAPTGAPDPVRPDARAIVAALLMYGREHQAERAGTPPRFTPHLEANTLILTDPFAFLLAVIFDQGISAERAWRAPYDLRQRLGHLDPARMAAEPEQVRDAVAQPTALHRFVNNMPRWLVAAALIVVNEYGGDAGRIWAGEPRAADLATRLRGFPGIAQKKSAMAVEILARDLTVPIQELSGTDIAYDVHVRRVFLRTRLAERDDLDHMVEVARWLHPERPGELDFPAWLIGRRWCGPGIPDCGGCPLRSVCPKDFGQATAV
;
A
#
# COMPACT_ATOMS: atom_id res chain seq x y z
N MET A 1 40.59 -33.12 -7.41
CA MET A 1 40.75 -31.69 -7.09
C MET A 1 39.37 -31.06 -7.15
N GLU A 2 38.61 -31.17 -6.06
CA GLU A 2 37.35 -30.45 -5.90
C GLU A 2 37.68 -28.98 -5.62
N ALA A 3 37.27 -28.09 -6.52
CA ALA A 3 37.29 -26.67 -6.25
C ALA A 3 36.22 -26.40 -5.19
N THR A 4 36.65 -26.10 -3.97
CA THR A 4 35.80 -25.58 -2.90
C THR A 4 35.08 -24.35 -3.42
N VAL A 5 33.79 -24.49 -3.72
CA VAL A 5 32.91 -23.34 -3.98
C VAL A 5 32.77 -22.60 -2.65
N THR A 6 33.64 -21.62 -2.44
CA THR A 6 33.47 -20.66 -1.35
C THR A 6 32.15 -19.94 -1.60
N ASP A 7 31.14 -20.19 -0.77
CA ASP A 7 29.84 -19.52 -0.79
C ASP A 7 30.01 -18.07 -0.30
N GLN A 8 30.68 -17.26 -1.11
CA GLN A 8 30.88 -15.86 -0.80
C GLN A 8 29.54 -15.14 -0.91
N PRO A 9 29.13 -14.41 0.15
CA PRO A 9 27.87 -13.69 0.15
C PRO A 9 27.86 -12.62 -0.94
N ALA A 10 26.70 -12.42 -1.56
CA ALA A 10 26.54 -11.57 -2.75
C ALA A 10 27.12 -10.15 -2.59
N TRP A 11 27.01 -9.55 -1.40
CA TRP A 11 27.56 -8.21 -1.13
C TRP A 11 29.08 -8.16 -1.28
N GLN A 12 29.78 -9.25 -0.94
CA GLN A 12 31.24 -9.34 -0.96
C GLN A 12 31.75 -9.52 -2.40
N LEU A 13 31.03 -10.29 -3.21
CA LEU A 13 31.26 -10.39 -4.65
C LEU A 13 30.99 -9.06 -5.36
N ILE A 14 29.89 -8.38 -5.02
CA ILE A 14 29.55 -7.05 -5.57
C ILE A 14 30.61 -6.01 -5.20
N LEU A 15 31.10 -6.00 -3.96
CA LEU A 15 32.15 -5.07 -3.54
C LEU A 15 33.47 -5.36 -4.27
N THR A 16 33.79 -6.63 -4.49
CA THR A 16 34.99 -7.05 -5.22
C THR A 16 34.92 -6.65 -6.69
N ALA A 17 33.78 -6.89 -7.34
CA ALA A 17 33.49 -6.47 -8.70
C ALA A 17 33.55 -4.94 -8.86
N ALA A 18 32.93 -4.18 -7.94
CA ALA A 18 32.99 -2.73 -7.94
C ALA A 18 34.42 -2.19 -7.81
N ARG A 19 35.25 -2.82 -6.97
CA ARG A 19 36.69 -2.47 -6.84
C ARG A 19 37.48 -2.78 -8.10
N GLN A 20 37.18 -3.88 -8.81
CA GLN A 20 37.83 -4.22 -10.08
C GLN A 20 37.49 -3.19 -11.17
N LEU A 21 36.21 -2.83 -11.30
CA LEU A 21 35.75 -1.83 -12.26
C LEU A 21 36.34 -0.43 -11.95
N ALA A 22 36.41 -0.04 -10.68
CA ALA A 22 36.93 1.25 -10.25
C ALA A 22 38.45 1.44 -10.50
N LYS A 23 39.22 0.38 -10.75
CA LYS A 23 40.66 0.50 -11.10
C LYS A 23 40.90 1.16 -12.47
N HIS A 24 39.92 1.05 -13.37
CA HIS A 24 40.08 1.44 -14.77
C HIS A 24 38.96 2.37 -15.26
N LYS A 25 37.92 2.63 -14.44
CA LYS A 25 36.77 3.48 -14.78
C LYS A 25 36.39 4.39 -13.60
N LEU A 26 36.04 5.64 -13.89
CA LEU A 26 35.54 6.62 -12.90
C LEU A 26 34.12 6.29 -12.41
N ASP A 27 33.28 5.75 -13.29
CA ASP A 27 31.94 5.23 -12.98
C ASP A 27 31.60 4.01 -13.87
N PHE A 28 30.65 3.20 -13.43
CA PHE A 28 30.23 1.96 -14.11
C PHE A 28 28.71 1.75 -14.01
N SER A 29 28.12 1.12 -15.02
CA SER A 29 26.69 0.83 -15.06
C SER A 29 26.32 -0.38 -14.19
N ARG A 30 25.02 -0.51 -13.88
CA ARG A 30 24.48 -1.68 -13.17
C ARG A 30 24.74 -2.99 -13.92
N ALA A 31 24.65 -2.96 -15.25
CA ALA A 31 24.87 -4.14 -16.09
C ALA A 31 26.33 -4.58 -16.00
N GLU A 32 27.28 -3.65 -16.18
CA GLU A 32 28.71 -3.93 -16.05
C GLU A 32 29.07 -4.49 -14.66
N LEU A 33 28.44 -3.97 -13.59
CA LEU A 33 28.64 -4.50 -12.24
C LEU A 33 28.10 -5.93 -12.07
N ILE A 34 26.95 -6.24 -12.66
CA ILE A 34 26.35 -7.58 -12.63
C ILE A 34 27.19 -8.57 -13.44
N ASP A 35 27.61 -8.18 -14.65
CA ASP A 35 28.46 -9.00 -15.52
C ASP A 35 29.79 -9.33 -14.83
N GLU A 36 30.38 -8.35 -14.15
CA GLU A 36 31.61 -8.53 -13.39
C GLU A 36 31.43 -9.50 -12.22
N VAL A 37 30.31 -9.43 -11.49
CA VAL A 37 29.96 -10.39 -10.43
C VAL A 37 29.77 -11.80 -10.99
N GLN A 38 29.09 -11.93 -12.12
CA GLN A 38 28.88 -13.24 -12.76
C GLN A 38 30.16 -13.85 -13.32
N ARG A 39 31.15 -13.04 -13.69
CA ARG A 39 32.48 -13.52 -14.05
C ARG A 39 33.29 -13.98 -12.83
N LEU A 40 33.05 -13.40 -11.64
CA LEU A 40 33.64 -13.87 -10.38
C LEU A 40 32.95 -15.14 -9.85
N ASP A 41 31.64 -15.26 -10.05
CA ASP A 41 30.84 -16.43 -9.71
C ASP A 41 29.71 -16.62 -10.73
N PRO A 42 29.90 -17.51 -11.73
CA PRO A 42 28.94 -17.76 -12.80
C PRO A 42 27.59 -18.31 -12.33
N THR A 43 27.51 -18.82 -11.10
CA THR A 43 26.28 -19.40 -10.54
C THR A 43 25.30 -18.34 -10.03
N ARG A 44 25.72 -17.06 -9.95
CA ARG A 44 24.87 -15.98 -9.42
C ARG A 44 23.91 -15.44 -10.48
N HIS A 45 22.63 -15.47 -10.15
CA HIS A 45 21.57 -15.00 -11.05
C HIS A 45 21.48 -13.46 -11.05
N PRO A 46 21.31 -12.80 -12.21
CA PRO A 46 21.25 -11.32 -12.30
C PRO A 46 20.17 -10.68 -11.42
N GLN A 47 19.04 -11.39 -11.26
CA GLN A 47 17.90 -10.88 -10.48
C GLN A 47 18.17 -10.90 -8.97
N SER A 48 19.04 -11.78 -8.46
CA SER A 48 19.40 -11.82 -7.03
C SER A 48 20.40 -10.74 -6.61
N LEU A 49 21.16 -10.19 -7.56
CA LEU A 49 22.17 -9.15 -7.29
C LEU A 49 21.54 -7.75 -7.16
N GLY A 50 20.39 -7.57 -7.80
CA GLY A 50 19.72 -6.28 -7.89
C GLY A 50 19.39 -5.61 -6.56
N PRO A 51 18.70 -6.31 -5.64
CA PRO A 51 18.39 -5.78 -4.31
C PRO A 51 19.65 -5.53 -3.47
N VAL A 52 20.69 -6.36 -3.60
CA VAL A 52 21.94 -6.24 -2.83
C VAL A 52 22.76 -5.03 -3.31
N ILE A 53 22.89 -4.82 -4.62
CA ILE A 53 23.49 -3.60 -5.19
C ILE A 53 22.74 -2.37 -4.68
N GLN A 54 21.42 -2.45 -4.59
CA GLN A 54 20.59 -1.36 -4.08
C GLN A 54 20.88 -1.10 -2.59
N GLY A 55 20.89 -2.14 -1.75
CA GLY A 55 21.26 -2.05 -0.33
C GLY A 55 22.71 -1.59 -0.06
N MET A 56 23.59 -1.71 -1.05
CA MET A 56 24.97 -1.20 -1.03
C MET A 56 25.11 0.22 -1.62
N THR A 57 24.03 0.84 -2.09
CA THR A 57 24.04 2.17 -2.70
C THR A 57 23.52 3.24 -1.74
N ARG A 58 24.30 4.30 -1.54
CA ARG A 58 23.91 5.47 -0.71
C ARG A 58 22.62 6.06 -1.20
N ASP A 59 21.81 6.53 -0.25
CA ASP A 59 20.59 7.29 -0.50
C ASP A 59 19.54 6.54 -1.35
N THR A 60 19.61 5.21 -1.36
CA THR A 60 18.52 4.37 -1.87
C THR A 60 17.66 3.86 -0.73
N THR A 61 16.34 4.01 -0.85
CA THR A 61 15.34 3.65 0.18
C THR A 61 14.72 2.28 -0.05
N SER A 62 15.34 1.44 -0.89
CA SER A 62 14.89 0.07 -1.15
C SER A 62 16.09 -0.83 -1.41
N GLY A 63 16.03 -2.05 -0.87
CA GLY A 63 17.14 -3.01 -0.83
C GLY A 63 17.55 -3.34 0.61
N PRO A 64 17.90 -4.60 0.92
CA PRO A 64 18.30 -4.99 2.29
C PRO A 64 19.61 -4.31 2.69
N PRO A 65 19.75 -3.79 3.93
CA PRO A 65 20.98 -3.15 4.39
C PRO A 65 22.18 -4.11 4.25
N SER A 66 23.26 -3.62 3.66
CA SER A 66 24.47 -4.43 3.41
C SER A 66 25.43 -4.40 4.61
N PRO A 67 26.09 -5.53 4.96
CA PRO A 67 27.12 -5.58 6.00
C PRO A 67 28.31 -4.63 5.77
N CYS A 68 28.58 -4.23 4.52
CA CYS A 68 29.62 -3.25 4.21
C CYS A 68 29.11 -1.80 4.14
N GLY A 69 27.90 -1.54 4.62
CA GLY A 69 27.22 -0.26 4.48
C GLY A 69 26.94 0.06 3.00
N THR A 70 27.06 1.34 2.64
CA THR A 70 26.70 1.86 1.32
C THR A 70 27.93 2.40 0.57
N PRO A 71 28.82 1.51 0.06
CA PRO A 71 30.04 1.92 -0.63
C PRO A 71 29.81 2.47 -2.05
N LEU A 72 28.63 2.25 -2.64
CA LEU A 72 28.28 2.71 -3.98
C LEU A 72 27.52 4.05 -3.91
N ILE A 73 27.86 4.99 -4.79
CA ILE A 73 27.07 6.22 -5.00
C ILE A 73 26.49 6.21 -6.40
N ARG A 74 25.18 6.48 -6.52
CA ARG A 74 24.54 6.65 -7.82
C ARG A 74 24.82 8.05 -8.36
N VAL A 75 25.52 8.12 -9.49
CA VAL A 75 25.93 9.39 -10.13
C VAL A 75 25.10 9.74 -11.37
N GLY A 76 24.20 8.85 -11.80
CA GLY A 76 23.31 9.05 -12.95
C GLY A 76 22.30 7.91 -13.11
N ARG A 77 21.51 7.91 -14.20
CA ARG A 77 20.50 6.86 -14.48
C ARG A 77 21.16 5.48 -14.62
N GLY A 78 21.26 4.73 -13.52
CA GLY A 78 21.81 3.38 -13.48
C GLY A 78 23.34 3.28 -13.46
N ARG A 79 24.05 4.38 -13.17
CA ARG A 79 25.52 4.44 -13.06
C ARG A 79 25.97 4.66 -11.61
N TYR A 80 27.09 4.04 -11.24
CA TYR A 80 27.62 3.99 -9.88
C TYR A 80 29.10 4.35 -9.87
N THR A 81 29.55 4.98 -8.79
CA THR A 81 30.96 5.11 -8.43
C THR A 81 31.20 4.49 -7.06
N LEU A 82 32.43 4.00 -6.83
CA LEU A 82 32.83 3.39 -5.56
C LEU A 82 33.57 4.43 -4.72
N VAL A 83 33.15 4.62 -3.45
CA VAL A 83 33.82 5.54 -2.53
C VAL A 83 34.58 4.73 -1.48
N ASP A 84 35.88 4.97 -1.37
CA ASP A 84 36.74 4.22 -0.47
C ASP A 84 36.46 4.55 1.00
N SER A 85 36.27 3.53 1.83
CA SER A 85 35.82 3.63 3.22
C SER A 85 36.95 3.76 4.24
N SER A 86 38.15 4.18 3.82
CA SER A 86 39.33 4.33 4.67
C SER A 86 39.29 5.54 5.65
N ARG A 87 38.15 6.24 5.82
CA ARG A 87 38.01 7.41 6.73
C ARG A 87 36.78 7.39 7.65
N LEU A 88 36.39 6.25 8.19
CA LEU A 88 35.37 6.18 9.25
C LEU A 88 35.92 5.38 10.44
N SER A 89 36.25 6.08 11.53
CA SER A 89 36.71 5.48 12.79
C SER A 89 35.57 4.76 13.53
N PRO A 90 35.82 3.60 14.14
CA PRO A 90 34.83 2.91 14.97
C PRO A 90 34.79 3.50 16.39
N SER A 91 33.59 3.68 16.96
CA SER A 91 33.41 3.87 18.41
C SER A 91 33.03 2.54 19.09
N PRO A 92 33.39 2.35 20.37
CA PRO A 92 33.69 1.05 20.93
C PRO A 92 32.46 0.27 21.42
N THR A 93 32.55 -1.04 21.22
CA THR A 93 31.70 -2.11 21.71
C THR A 93 31.70 -2.20 23.24
N ALA A 94 30.52 -2.26 23.84
CA ALA A 94 30.32 -2.82 25.18
C ALA A 94 29.61 -4.17 25.04
N GLN A 95 30.31 -5.26 25.35
CA GLN A 95 29.74 -6.59 25.50
C GLN A 95 29.00 -6.69 26.84
N PRO A 96 27.79 -7.26 26.91
CA PRO A 96 27.21 -7.69 28.18
C PRO A 96 27.63 -9.13 28.48
N THR A 97 28.20 -9.30 29.67
CA THR A 97 28.47 -10.56 30.36
C THR A 97 27.19 -11.33 30.66
N ILE A 98 27.27 -12.66 30.56
CA ILE A 98 26.20 -13.62 30.89
C ILE A 98 26.23 -13.91 32.40
N PRO A 99 25.14 -13.71 33.16
CA PRO A 99 24.95 -14.38 34.44
C PRO A 99 24.09 -15.63 34.26
N THR A 100 24.63 -16.76 34.69
CA THR A 100 23.98 -18.05 34.86
C THR A 100 22.99 -18.04 36.03
N GLN A 101 21.71 -18.36 35.82
CA GLN A 101 20.85 -18.95 36.86
C GLN A 101 19.90 -20.03 36.31
N ARG A 102 19.72 -21.06 37.15
CA ARG A 102 19.06 -22.35 36.95
C ARG A 102 17.53 -22.30 37.12
N PRO A 103 16.79 -23.37 36.76
CA PRO A 103 15.33 -23.37 36.68
C PRO A 103 14.69 -23.67 38.03
N SER A 104 13.55 -23.03 38.32
CA SER A 104 12.58 -23.58 39.27
C SER A 104 11.17 -23.17 38.83
N GLY A 105 10.31 -24.17 38.68
CA GLY A 105 8.89 -23.98 38.36
C GLY A 105 8.10 -23.48 39.57
N HIS A 106 6.81 -23.25 39.36
CA HIS A 106 5.67 -23.85 40.08
C HIS A 106 4.40 -23.22 39.48
N SER A 107 3.68 -24.01 38.69
CA SER A 107 2.39 -23.65 38.12
C SER A 107 1.30 -23.73 39.19
N LYS A 108 0.44 -22.72 39.28
CA LYS A 108 -0.81 -22.75 40.07
C LYS A 108 -2.00 -22.90 39.09
N PRO A 109 -3.10 -23.60 39.44
CA PRO A 109 -4.25 -23.74 38.55
C PRO A 109 -5.10 -22.45 38.57
N ALA A 110 -5.52 -21.99 37.39
CA ALA A 110 -6.34 -20.81 37.19
C ALA A 110 -7.85 -21.10 37.33
N GLU A 111 -8.59 -20.15 37.92
CA GLU A 111 -10.06 -20.14 38.08
C GLU A 111 -10.80 -19.68 36.80
N PRO A 112 -12.12 -19.92 36.66
CA PRO A 112 -12.83 -19.76 35.39
C PRO A 112 -13.17 -18.30 35.10
N GLY A 113 -12.52 -17.73 34.07
CA GLY A 113 -12.77 -16.38 33.57
C GLY A 113 -11.52 -15.58 33.19
N GLU A 114 -10.31 -16.11 33.42
CA GLU A 114 -9.06 -15.42 33.12
C GLU A 114 -8.81 -15.28 31.60
N ILE A 115 -8.63 -14.04 31.15
CA ILE A 115 -8.07 -13.70 29.83
C ILE A 115 -6.73 -14.43 29.68
N GLN A 116 -6.59 -15.27 28.66
CA GLN A 116 -5.41 -16.11 28.45
C GLN A 116 -4.26 -15.39 27.73
N ALA A 117 -4.55 -14.32 26.98
CA ALA A 117 -3.54 -13.53 26.25
C ALA A 117 -3.81 -12.01 26.32
N ASP A 118 -2.75 -11.21 26.46
CA ASP A 118 -2.85 -9.75 26.31
C ASP A 118 -3.22 -9.37 24.86
N ILE A 119 -2.58 -10.04 23.89
CA ILE A 119 -2.75 -9.78 22.47
C ILE A 119 -2.88 -11.12 21.73
N ALA A 120 -3.86 -11.23 20.83
CA ALA A 120 -3.94 -12.34 19.89
C ALA A 120 -3.77 -11.88 18.44
N LEU A 121 -3.05 -12.67 17.64
CA LEU A 121 -2.81 -12.44 16.22
C LEU A 121 -3.44 -13.58 15.42
N ILE A 122 -4.48 -13.29 14.65
CA ILE A 122 -5.18 -14.31 13.85
C ILE A 122 -4.79 -14.19 12.37
N GLY A 123 -4.39 -15.29 11.75
CA GLY A 123 -4.01 -15.33 10.34
C GLY A 123 -5.22 -15.26 9.41
N CYS A 124 -5.13 -14.48 8.34
CA CYS A 124 -6.11 -14.47 7.27
C CYS A 124 -6.22 -15.83 6.57
N VAL A 125 -7.30 -16.02 5.81
CA VAL A 125 -7.57 -17.26 5.05
C VAL A 125 -7.94 -16.95 3.59
N LYS A 126 -7.88 -17.97 2.74
CA LYS A 126 -8.19 -17.84 1.30
C LYS A 126 -9.63 -17.40 1.07
N THR A 127 -10.59 -18.08 1.69
CA THR A 127 -12.03 -17.84 1.52
C THR A 127 -12.45 -16.52 2.16
N LYS A 128 -12.97 -15.60 1.35
CA LYS A 128 -13.41 -14.26 1.73
C LYS A 128 -14.77 -13.96 1.11
N LEU A 129 -15.46 -12.96 1.64
CA LEU A 129 -16.56 -12.31 0.94
C LEU A 129 -16.06 -11.74 -0.40
N ASP A 130 -16.97 -11.58 -1.34
CA ASP A 130 -16.72 -11.01 -2.67
C ASP A 130 -16.82 -9.48 -2.70
N HIS A 131 -17.16 -8.87 -1.58
CA HIS A 131 -17.30 -7.42 -1.41
C HIS A 131 -16.48 -6.92 -0.21
N PRO A 132 -16.17 -5.61 -0.15
CA PRO A 132 -15.49 -5.03 0.99
C PRO A 132 -16.28 -5.19 2.28
N ALA A 133 -15.60 -5.63 3.33
CA ALA A 133 -16.18 -5.81 4.65
C ALA A 133 -15.14 -5.52 5.72
N PRO A 134 -15.53 -5.22 6.98
CA PRO A 134 -14.61 -5.22 8.11
C PRO A 134 -13.74 -6.48 8.09
N ALA A 135 -12.45 -6.36 8.36
CA ALA A 135 -11.51 -7.47 8.24
C ALA A 135 -11.94 -8.69 9.07
N ARG A 136 -12.59 -8.47 10.21
CA ARG A 136 -13.15 -9.54 11.05
C ARG A 136 -14.28 -10.32 10.37
N ASP A 137 -15.00 -9.72 9.44
CA ASP A 137 -16.15 -10.29 8.73
C ASP A 137 -15.81 -10.68 7.28
N LEU A 138 -14.73 -10.13 6.72
CA LEU A 138 -14.27 -10.42 5.38
C LEU A 138 -13.92 -11.90 5.17
N TYR A 139 -13.28 -12.55 6.16
CA TYR A 139 -12.84 -13.93 6.01
C TYR A 139 -13.88 -14.90 6.57
N VAL A 140 -14.38 -15.79 5.70
CA VAL A 140 -15.59 -16.58 6.00
C VAL A 140 -15.33 -18.09 6.12
N SER A 141 -14.06 -18.52 6.15
CA SER A 141 -13.78 -19.95 6.32
C SER A 141 -14.14 -20.43 7.74
N PRO A 142 -14.56 -21.69 7.92
CA PRO A 142 -14.87 -22.24 9.25
C PRO A 142 -13.72 -22.11 10.25
N LEU A 143 -12.47 -22.19 9.77
CA LEU A 143 -11.27 -22.02 10.59
C LEU A 143 -11.12 -20.58 11.08
N PHE A 144 -11.34 -19.59 10.21
CA PHE A 144 -11.23 -18.18 10.59
C PHE A 144 -12.35 -17.79 11.56
N ILE A 145 -13.59 -18.23 11.30
CA ILE A 145 -14.73 -17.97 12.17
C ILE A 145 -14.46 -18.50 13.60
N ARG A 146 -13.93 -19.73 13.73
CA ARG A 146 -13.57 -20.31 15.03
C ARG A 146 -12.38 -19.62 15.70
N ARG A 147 -11.36 -19.23 14.93
CA ARG A 147 -10.23 -18.39 15.40
C ARG A 147 -10.73 -17.10 16.02
N ARG A 148 -11.55 -16.36 15.27
CA ARG A 148 -12.15 -15.09 15.69
C ARG A 148 -12.95 -15.26 16.98
N ALA A 149 -13.89 -16.21 16.99
CA ALA A 149 -14.74 -16.45 18.16
C ALA A 149 -13.94 -16.79 19.42
N TYR A 150 -12.83 -17.55 19.29
CA TYR A 150 -11.95 -17.84 20.43
C TYR A 150 -11.22 -16.58 20.92
N VAL A 151 -10.56 -15.82 20.04
CA VAL A 151 -9.75 -14.66 20.46
C VAL A 151 -10.61 -13.50 21.00
N GLU A 152 -11.84 -13.33 20.50
CA GLU A 152 -12.78 -12.35 21.03
C GLU A 152 -13.18 -12.62 22.49
N ARG A 153 -13.06 -13.87 22.95
CA ARG A 153 -13.32 -14.25 24.35
C ARG A 153 -12.06 -14.29 25.20
N GLN A 154 -10.94 -14.75 24.62
CA GLN A 154 -9.76 -15.16 25.38
C GLN A 154 -8.61 -14.16 25.33
N ALA A 155 -8.68 -13.14 24.46
CA ALA A 155 -7.65 -12.12 24.34
C ALA A 155 -8.20 -10.73 24.67
N ARG A 156 -7.40 -9.90 25.35
CA ARG A 156 -7.76 -8.51 25.66
C ARG A 156 -7.85 -7.65 24.39
N ARG A 157 -6.98 -7.90 23.42
CA ARG A 157 -6.98 -7.25 22.10
C ARG A 157 -6.57 -8.25 21.04
N TYR A 158 -7.10 -8.11 19.82
CA TYR A 158 -6.66 -8.96 18.71
C TYR A 158 -6.51 -8.19 17.40
N TYR A 159 -5.65 -8.73 16.55
CA TYR A 159 -5.36 -8.21 15.22
C TYR A 159 -5.41 -9.32 14.19
N ILE A 160 -5.65 -8.92 12.94
CA ILE A 160 -5.64 -9.83 11.80
C ILE A 160 -4.33 -9.66 11.04
N LEU A 161 -3.66 -10.79 10.80
CA LEU A 161 -2.48 -10.86 9.93
C LEU A 161 -2.93 -11.10 8.49
N SER A 162 -2.89 -10.05 7.69
CA SER A 162 -3.12 -10.08 6.25
C SER A 162 -1.79 -10.28 5.50
N ALA A 163 -1.80 -11.18 4.51
CA ALA A 163 -0.64 -11.34 3.62
C ALA A 163 -0.28 -10.05 2.87
N GLU A 164 -1.29 -9.26 2.51
CA GLU A 164 -1.15 -8.04 1.68
C GLU A 164 -1.04 -6.78 2.53
N HIS A 165 -1.89 -6.67 3.55
CA HIS A 165 -2.03 -5.44 4.34
C HIS A 165 -1.25 -5.47 5.66
N GLY A 166 -0.65 -6.62 6.00
CA GLY A 166 0.15 -6.80 7.21
C GLY A 166 -0.73 -6.89 8.46
N LEU A 167 -0.47 -6.03 9.46
CA LEU A 167 -1.26 -5.95 10.67
C LEU A 167 -2.50 -5.08 10.44
N VAL A 168 -3.68 -5.64 10.70
CA VAL A 168 -4.98 -5.01 10.43
C VAL A 168 -5.88 -5.07 11.67
N LEU A 169 -6.62 -3.98 11.94
CA LEU A 169 -7.63 -3.97 13.00
C LEU A 169 -8.89 -4.72 12.55
N PRO A 170 -9.61 -5.38 13.48
CA PRO A 170 -10.83 -6.14 13.14
C PRO A 170 -11.88 -5.31 12.37
N GLU A 171 -11.98 -4.01 12.66
CA GLU A 171 -12.94 -3.07 12.10
C GLU A 171 -12.49 -2.48 10.75
N THR A 172 -11.22 -2.62 10.37
CA THR A 172 -10.70 -2.06 9.12
C THR A 172 -11.41 -2.70 7.93
N VAL A 173 -12.09 -1.89 7.12
CA VAL A 173 -12.75 -2.38 5.90
C VAL A 173 -11.70 -2.73 4.86
N LEU A 174 -11.71 -3.99 4.42
CA LEU A 174 -10.81 -4.51 3.40
C LEU A 174 -11.64 -5.03 2.22
N ALA A 175 -11.18 -4.76 1.00
CA ALA A 175 -11.67 -5.45 -0.19
C ALA A 175 -11.08 -6.88 -0.27
N PRO A 176 -11.75 -7.84 -0.93
CA PRO A 176 -11.16 -9.15 -1.16
C PRO A 176 -9.88 -9.06 -2.00
N TYR A 177 -8.90 -9.86 -1.62
CA TYR A 177 -7.58 -9.91 -2.25
C TYR A 177 -7.07 -11.36 -2.31
N ASP A 178 -6.08 -11.59 -3.19
CA ASP A 178 -5.55 -12.92 -3.52
C ASP A 178 -4.02 -13.01 -3.30
N THR A 179 -3.57 -12.52 -2.15
CA THR A 179 -2.18 -12.63 -1.71
C THR A 179 -2.08 -13.73 -0.66
N ALA A 180 -1.22 -14.72 -0.89
CA ALA A 180 -0.87 -15.76 0.07
C ALA A 180 0.59 -15.62 0.52
N LEU A 181 0.82 -15.44 1.82
CA LEU A 181 2.17 -15.27 2.37
C LEU A 181 3.05 -16.51 2.15
N ALA A 182 2.45 -17.70 2.10
CA ALA A 182 3.16 -18.96 1.85
C ALA A 182 3.76 -19.04 0.44
N GLU A 183 3.17 -18.35 -0.53
CA GLU A 183 3.63 -18.31 -1.93
C GLU A 183 4.75 -17.28 -2.15
N GLN A 184 5.04 -16.45 -1.14
CA GLN A 184 6.06 -15.41 -1.21
C GLN A 184 7.46 -15.94 -0.86
N SER A 185 8.49 -15.27 -1.38
CA SER A 185 9.89 -15.64 -1.11
C SER A 185 10.23 -15.52 0.39
N LYS A 186 11.27 -16.24 0.83
CA LYS A 186 11.76 -16.16 2.23
C LYS A 186 12.11 -14.72 2.63
N ASP A 187 12.70 -13.95 1.70
CA ASP A 187 13.05 -12.55 1.94
C ASP A 187 11.82 -11.65 2.05
N TYR A 188 10.80 -11.88 1.22
CA TYR A 188 9.52 -11.18 1.34
C TYR A 188 8.88 -11.46 2.70
N ARG A 189 8.82 -12.73 3.12
CA ARG A 189 8.26 -13.11 4.43
C ARG A 189 9.02 -12.47 5.59
N ARG A 190 10.35 -12.38 5.50
CA ARG A 190 11.18 -11.71 6.49
C ARG A 190 10.86 -10.21 6.57
N ALA A 191 10.79 -9.53 5.43
CA ALA A 191 10.45 -8.11 5.36
C ALA A 191 9.02 -7.83 5.86
N TRP A 192 8.07 -8.68 5.45
CA TRP A 192 6.69 -8.65 5.94
C TRP A 192 6.65 -8.80 7.45
N GLY A 193 7.41 -9.75 8.02
CA GLY A 193 7.50 -9.96 9.46
C GLY A 193 8.02 -8.74 10.23
N GLN A 194 9.09 -8.11 9.73
CA GLN A 194 9.65 -6.88 10.29
C GLN A 194 8.64 -5.74 10.29
N TRP A 195 7.95 -5.56 9.17
CA TRP A 195 6.92 -4.54 9.01
C TRP A 195 5.73 -4.75 9.96
N VAL A 196 5.25 -5.98 10.10
CA VAL A 196 4.13 -6.33 10.99
C VAL A 196 4.51 -6.17 12.46
N ALA A 197 5.70 -6.63 12.86
CA ALA A 197 6.18 -6.48 14.23
C ALA A 197 6.33 -5.01 14.61
N ALA A 198 6.89 -4.18 13.72
CA ALA A 198 7.00 -2.74 13.94
C ALA A 198 5.63 -2.06 14.06
N LYS A 199 4.65 -2.42 13.21
CA LYS A 199 3.27 -1.94 13.33
C LYS A 199 2.63 -2.32 14.66
N LEU A 200 2.84 -3.54 15.13
CA LEU A 200 2.27 -4.02 16.39
C LEU A 200 2.85 -3.25 17.58
N MET A 201 4.18 -3.11 17.62
CA MET A 201 4.86 -2.32 18.66
C MET A 201 4.42 -0.85 18.61
N ARG A 202 4.19 -0.28 17.42
CA ARG A 202 3.65 1.09 17.32
C ARG A 202 2.22 1.19 17.85
N ALA A 203 1.38 0.18 17.60
CA ALA A 203 -0.02 0.20 18.01
C ALA A 203 -0.20 -0.05 19.52
N GLU A 204 0.63 -0.89 20.12
CA GLU A 204 0.54 -1.31 21.53
C GLU A 204 1.56 -0.61 22.44
N GLY A 205 2.52 0.12 21.86
CA GLY A 205 3.66 0.68 22.57
C GLY A 205 4.68 -0.40 22.94
N GLN A 206 4.79 -0.73 24.23
CA GLN A 206 5.72 -1.74 24.72
C GLN A 206 5.05 -3.12 24.78
N VAL A 207 5.61 -4.08 24.03
CA VAL A 207 5.18 -5.49 24.02
C VAL A 207 5.94 -6.38 25.01
N ARG A 208 6.92 -5.81 25.73
CA ARG A 208 7.70 -6.51 26.75
C ARG A 208 6.79 -7.05 27.85
N ASP A 209 7.03 -8.29 28.25
CA ASP A 209 6.29 -9.04 29.28
C ASP A 209 4.80 -9.28 28.95
N ARG A 210 4.34 -8.94 27.74
CA ARG A 210 3.00 -9.26 27.24
C ARG A 210 2.92 -10.68 26.73
N VAL A 211 1.81 -11.36 26.99
CA VAL A 211 1.51 -12.66 26.38
C VAL A 211 0.87 -12.43 25.01
N ILE A 212 1.56 -12.85 23.95
CA ILE A 212 1.07 -12.74 22.57
C ILE A 212 0.79 -14.14 22.00
N GLU A 213 -0.48 -14.43 21.72
CA GLU A 213 -0.91 -15.67 21.09
C GLU A 213 -1.01 -15.54 19.56
N ILE A 214 -0.40 -16.45 18.82
CA ILE A 214 -0.45 -16.49 17.35
C ILE A 214 -1.31 -17.66 16.88
N HIS A 215 -2.44 -17.34 16.25
CA HIS A 215 -3.36 -18.27 15.59
C HIS A 215 -3.32 -18.09 14.07
N ALA A 216 -2.15 -18.36 13.49
CA ALA A 216 -1.89 -18.22 12.07
C ALA A 216 -1.10 -19.43 11.53
N GLY A 217 -1.02 -19.55 10.21
CA GLY A 217 -0.17 -20.57 9.56
C GLY A 217 1.32 -20.39 9.91
N ASP A 218 2.11 -21.43 9.69
CA ASP A 218 3.51 -21.46 10.09
C ASP A 218 4.34 -20.36 9.43
N GLU A 219 4.05 -20.01 8.18
CA GLU A 219 4.77 -18.97 7.44
C GLU A 219 4.56 -17.58 8.05
N TYR A 220 3.36 -17.32 8.61
CA TYR A 220 3.10 -16.10 9.37
C TYR A 220 3.87 -16.13 10.68
N ALA A 221 3.71 -17.21 11.45
CA ALA A 221 4.28 -17.30 12.78
C ALA A 221 5.82 -17.27 12.76
N GLN A 222 6.46 -17.96 11.80
CA GLN A 222 7.91 -17.94 11.63
C GLN A 222 8.44 -16.55 11.27
N ALA A 223 7.65 -15.74 10.55
CA ALA A 223 8.06 -14.39 10.17
C ALA A 223 8.03 -13.40 11.34
N ILE A 224 7.11 -13.56 12.31
CA ILE A 224 6.90 -12.56 13.38
C ILE A 224 7.34 -13.02 14.77
N ALA A 225 7.24 -14.31 15.10
CA ALA A 225 7.49 -14.78 16.46
C ALA A 225 8.90 -14.44 16.97
N PRO A 226 9.99 -14.60 16.18
CA PRO A 226 11.33 -14.24 16.65
C PRO A 226 11.45 -12.76 17.02
N LEU A 227 10.83 -11.88 16.23
CA LEU A 227 10.89 -10.42 16.43
C LEU A 227 10.12 -9.99 17.69
N LEU A 228 9.00 -10.64 17.98
CA LEU A 228 8.20 -10.36 19.18
C LEU A 228 8.90 -10.89 20.43
N THR A 229 9.51 -12.07 20.37
CA THR A 229 10.33 -12.61 21.46
C THR A 229 11.56 -11.74 21.73
N GLU A 230 12.24 -11.26 20.68
CA GLU A 230 13.38 -10.34 20.81
C GLU A 230 12.97 -9.01 21.46
N ALA A 231 11.76 -8.53 21.19
CA ALA A 231 11.17 -7.38 21.86
C ALA A 231 10.66 -7.66 23.30
N GLY A 232 10.86 -8.88 23.80
CA GLY A 232 10.57 -9.29 25.16
C GLY A 232 9.14 -9.76 25.42
N ALA A 233 8.36 -10.06 24.37
CA ALA A 233 7.02 -10.64 24.53
C ALA A 233 7.09 -12.16 24.80
N ALA A 234 6.15 -12.67 25.59
CA ALA A 234 5.94 -14.10 25.77
C ALA A 234 5.05 -14.65 24.65
N VAL A 235 5.67 -15.14 23.56
CA VAL A 235 4.94 -15.62 22.38
C VAL A 235 4.46 -17.06 22.56
N ARG A 236 3.15 -17.28 22.36
CA ARG A 236 2.51 -18.61 22.42
C ARG A 236 1.92 -18.98 21.05
N ARG A 237 2.06 -20.26 20.68
CA ARG A 237 1.54 -20.81 19.42
C ARG A 237 0.74 -22.10 19.72
N PRO A 238 -0.48 -21.98 20.27
CA PRO A 238 -1.23 -23.13 20.81
C PRO A 238 -1.61 -24.17 19.75
N LEU A 239 -1.54 -23.82 18.46
CA LEU A 239 -1.86 -24.69 17.34
C LEU A 239 -0.65 -25.10 16.49
N ALA A 240 0.57 -24.79 16.92
CA ALA A 240 1.78 -25.13 16.16
C ALA A 240 1.85 -26.64 15.89
N GLY A 241 2.05 -27.01 14.61
CA GLY A 241 2.16 -28.41 14.19
C GLY A 241 0.86 -29.20 14.11
N LEU A 242 -0.29 -28.63 14.51
CA LEU A 242 -1.57 -29.34 14.39
C LEU A 242 -2.12 -29.28 12.96
N PRO A 243 -2.58 -30.40 12.38
CA PRO A 243 -3.25 -30.40 11.08
C PRO A 243 -4.61 -29.70 11.14
N PHE A 244 -5.13 -29.28 9.98
CA PHE A 244 -6.35 -28.46 9.86
C PHE A 244 -7.55 -29.00 10.65
N GLY A 245 -7.83 -30.30 10.56
CA GLY A 245 -8.95 -30.94 11.27
C GLY A 245 -8.80 -30.88 12.79
N GLU A 246 -7.58 -31.06 13.31
CA GLU A 246 -7.29 -31.00 14.73
C GLU A 246 -7.33 -29.58 15.28
N GLN A 247 -6.95 -28.57 14.48
CA GLN A 247 -7.13 -27.16 14.84
C GLN A 247 -8.61 -26.82 15.04
N LEU A 248 -9.47 -27.28 14.12
CA LEU A 248 -10.93 -27.10 14.23
C LEU A 248 -11.49 -27.79 15.48
N ALA A 249 -11.04 -29.01 15.76
CA ALA A 249 -11.46 -29.75 16.96
C ALA A 249 -10.95 -29.10 18.25
N TRP A 250 -9.74 -28.53 18.23
CA TRP A 250 -9.19 -27.77 19.35
C TRP A 250 -10.08 -26.58 19.70
N TYR A 251 -10.46 -25.74 18.72
CA TYR A 251 -11.39 -24.62 18.96
C TYR A 251 -12.76 -25.08 19.44
N GLY A 252 -13.24 -26.23 18.95
CA GLY A 252 -14.47 -26.87 19.44
C GLY A 252 -14.39 -27.21 20.93
N ARG A 253 -13.27 -27.79 21.38
CA ARG A 253 -13.04 -28.13 22.80
C ARG A 253 -12.89 -26.92 23.71
N GLN A 254 -12.41 -25.78 23.17
CA GLN A 254 -12.34 -24.50 23.90
C GLN A 254 -13.69 -23.77 23.98
N SER A 255 -14.75 -24.32 23.39
CA SER A 255 -16.11 -23.79 23.47
C SER A 255 -16.86 -24.54 24.56
N GLN A 256 -16.74 -24.11 25.83
CA GLN A 256 -17.73 -24.52 26.84
C GLN A 256 -19.09 -23.89 26.52
N PRO A 257 -20.21 -24.58 26.73
CA PRO A 257 -21.53 -24.00 26.55
C PRO A 257 -21.80 -23.00 27.67
N ALA A 258 -21.98 -21.72 27.32
CA ALA A 258 -22.74 -20.81 28.18
C ALA A 258 -24.23 -21.21 28.09
N PRO A 259 -25.01 -21.09 29.18
CA PRO A 259 -26.40 -21.56 29.21
C PRO A 259 -27.23 -20.87 28.13
N GLU A 260 -28.03 -21.67 27.41
CA GLU A 260 -29.00 -21.20 26.42
C GLU A 260 -29.92 -20.14 27.04
N GLN A 261 -29.81 -18.91 26.54
CA GLN A 261 -30.92 -17.96 26.61
C GLN A 261 -31.65 -18.00 25.26
N PRO A 262 -32.97 -18.18 25.24
CA PRO A 262 -33.72 -18.26 23.99
C PRO A 262 -33.58 -16.95 23.22
N VAL A 263 -33.20 -17.06 21.95
CA VAL A 263 -33.24 -15.95 20.99
C VAL A 263 -34.71 -15.63 20.73
N ALA A 264 -35.25 -14.68 21.49
CA ALA A 264 -36.48 -14.01 21.12
C ALA A 264 -36.17 -13.04 19.98
N LEU A 265 -36.81 -13.30 18.83
CA LEU A 265 -36.81 -12.45 17.65
C LEU A 265 -37.51 -11.11 18.00
N ALA A 266 -36.77 -10.16 18.56
CA ALA A 266 -37.24 -8.80 18.76
C ALA A 266 -36.58 -7.90 17.71
N THR A 267 -37.35 -7.58 16.66
CA THR A 267 -37.12 -6.41 15.80
C THR A 267 -37.08 -5.17 16.68
N GLN A 268 -35.88 -4.65 16.93
CA GLN A 268 -35.71 -3.28 17.39
C GLN A 268 -35.41 -2.37 16.18
N PRO A 269 -35.94 -1.14 16.17
CA PRO A 269 -35.69 -0.21 15.06
C PRO A 269 -34.19 0.05 14.94
N ARG A 270 -33.69 0.11 13.71
CA ARG A 270 -32.33 0.61 13.42
C ARG A 270 -32.16 1.94 14.13
N GLU A 271 -31.35 1.98 15.18
CA GLU A 271 -30.79 3.23 15.65
C GLU A 271 -30.03 3.84 14.47
N THR A 272 -30.51 5.00 14.04
CA THR A 272 -29.82 5.87 13.11
C THR A 272 -28.39 6.03 13.61
N VAL A 273 -27.42 5.61 12.79
CA VAL A 273 -26.01 5.91 12.99
C VAL A 273 -25.90 7.40 13.21
N ARG A 274 -25.65 7.79 14.45
CA ARG A 274 -25.32 9.17 14.78
C ARG A 274 -23.99 9.46 14.09
N PRO A 275 -23.86 10.54 13.29
CA PRO A 275 -22.58 10.92 12.73
C PRO A 275 -21.56 10.98 13.86
N LEU A 276 -20.40 10.35 13.69
CA LEU A 276 -19.26 10.63 14.57
C LEU A 276 -19.07 12.15 14.54
N ALA A 277 -19.32 12.80 15.67
CA ALA A 277 -19.01 14.20 15.81
C ALA A 277 -17.52 14.38 15.48
N PRO A 278 -17.14 15.43 14.74
CA PRO A 278 -15.75 15.70 14.43
C PRO A 278 -14.98 15.70 15.76
N THR A 279 -14.01 14.79 15.88
CA THR A 279 -12.98 14.91 16.89
C THR A 279 -12.41 16.32 16.73
N GLY A 280 -12.47 17.12 17.80
CA GLY A 280 -12.30 18.57 17.84
C GLY A 280 -11.56 19.22 16.67
N ALA A 281 -12.05 20.39 16.23
CA ALA A 281 -11.44 21.19 15.18
C ALA A 281 -9.90 21.13 15.26
N PRO A 282 -9.19 20.79 14.16
CA PRO A 282 -7.74 20.78 14.17
C PRO A 282 -7.24 22.14 14.66
N ASP A 283 -6.12 22.13 15.39
CA ASP A 283 -5.47 23.31 15.95
C ASP A 283 -5.52 24.49 14.95
N PRO A 284 -5.76 25.73 15.41
CA PRO A 284 -5.99 26.89 14.54
C PRO A 284 -4.92 26.95 13.45
N VAL A 285 -5.36 27.17 12.21
CA VAL A 285 -4.54 27.15 10.99
C VAL A 285 -3.24 27.89 11.28
N ARG A 286 -2.09 27.20 11.32
CA ARG A 286 -0.80 27.89 11.40
C ARG A 286 -0.78 28.90 10.25
N PRO A 287 -0.42 30.17 10.46
CA PRO A 287 -0.48 31.22 9.44
C PRO A 287 0.12 30.77 8.08
N ASP A 288 1.16 29.92 8.18
CA ASP A 288 1.89 29.28 7.10
C ASP A 288 1.00 28.42 6.18
N ALA A 289 0.01 27.69 6.71
CA ALA A 289 -0.83 26.76 5.96
C ALA A 289 -1.78 27.48 4.99
N ARG A 290 -2.32 28.64 5.36
CA ARG A 290 -3.13 29.47 4.44
C ARG A 290 -2.32 29.95 3.25
N ALA A 291 -1.07 30.36 3.47
CA ALA A 291 -0.18 30.82 2.41
C ALA A 291 0.19 29.65 1.46
N ILE A 292 0.41 28.45 1.99
CA ILE A 292 0.66 27.25 1.19
C ILE A 292 -0.56 26.88 0.35
N VAL A 293 -1.76 26.86 0.94
CA VAL A 293 -3.02 26.57 0.22
C VAL A 293 -3.26 27.59 -0.88
N ALA A 294 -3.10 28.88 -0.59
CA ALA A 294 -3.22 29.94 -1.59
C ALA A 294 -2.22 29.76 -2.74
N ALA A 295 -0.97 29.40 -2.45
CA ALA A 295 0.05 29.15 -3.46
C ALA A 295 -0.24 27.89 -4.29
N LEU A 296 -0.74 26.81 -3.68
CA LEU A 296 -1.19 25.61 -4.38
C LEU A 296 -2.33 25.93 -5.36
N LEU A 297 -3.37 26.61 -4.89
CA LEU A 297 -4.54 26.97 -5.70
C LEU A 297 -4.17 27.94 -6.82
N MET A 298 -3.30 28.92 -6.55
CA MET A 298 -2.79 29.84 -7.57
C MET A 298 -2.04 29.08 -8.66
N TYR A 299 -1.11 28.21 -8.28
CA TYR A 299 -0.37 27.37 -9.22
C TYR A 299 -1.30 26.46 -10.03
N GLY A 300 -2.31 25.87 -9.38
CA GLY A 300 -3.32 25.05 -10.06
C GLY A 300 -4.11 25.82 -11.11
N ARG A 301 -4.55 27.05 -10.79
CA ARG A 301 -5.28 27.93 -11.72
C ARG A 301 -4.42 28.38 -12.89
N GLU A 302 -3.17 28.76 -12.65
CA GLU A 302 -2.22 29.11 -13.73
C GLU A 302 -2.05 27.94 -14.69
N HIS A 303 -1.85 26.72 -14.17
CA HIS A 303 -1.70 25.51 -14.99
C HIS A 303 -2.98 25.12 -15.74
N GLN A 304 -4.16 25.51 -15.26
CA GLN A 304 -5.42 25.36 -15.98
C GLN A 304 -5.60 26.45 -17.04
N ALA A 305 -5.26 27.71 -16.73
CA ALA A 305 -5.36 28.84 -17.65
C ALA A 305 -4.41 28.70 -18.85
N GLU A 306 -3.19 28.20 -18.64
CA GLU A 306 -2.25 27.84 -19.71
C GLU A 306 -2.83 26.80 -20.69
N ARG A 307 -3.81 26.00 -20.23
CA ARG A 307 -4.50 24.99 -21.04
C ARG A 307 -5.78 25.53 -21.66
N ALA A 308 -6.24 26.73 -21.31
CA ALA A 308 -7.47 27.29 -21.84
C ALA A 308 -7.41 27.34 -23.38
N GLY A 309 -8.41 26.74 -24.03
CA GLY A 309 -8.45 26.60 -25.50
C GLY A 309 -7.69 25.39 -26.07
N THR A 310 -7.04 24.57 -25.23
CA THR A 310 -6.44 23.29 -25.65
C THR A 310 -7.11 22.11 -24.95
N PRO A 311 -7.42 21.01 -25.66
CA PRO A 311 -8.02 19.83 -25.02
C PRO A 311 -7.12 19.27 -23.92
N PRO A 312 -7.69 18.74 -22.82
CA PRO A 312 -6.92 18.03 -21.80
C PRO A 312 -6.05 16.93 -22.42
N ARG A 313 -4.84 16.79 -21.87
CA ARG A 313 -3.84 15.81 -22.27
C ARG A 313 -3.46 14.99 -21.04
N PHE A 314 -3.80 13.72 -21.06
CA PHE A 314 -3.49 12.70 -20.04
C PHE A 314 -2.27 11.86 -20.44
N THR A 315 -2.01 11.75 -21.75
CA THR A 315 -0.90 11.00 -22.33
C THR A 315 -0.35 11.74 -23.57
N PRO A 316 0.89 11.48 -24.02
CA PRO A 316 1.40 12.04 -25.28
C PRO A 316 0.62 11.58 -26.54
N HIS A 317 -0.22 10.54 -26.42
CA HIS A 317 -0.97 9.97 -27.55
C HIS A 317 -2.28 10.73 -27.81
N LEU A 318 -2.35 11.48 -28.92
CA LEU A 318 -3.49 12.37 -29.22
C LEU A 318 -4.83 11.62 -29.30
N GLU A 319 -4.90 10.52 -30.06
CA GLU A 319 -6.16 9.77 -30.23
C GLU A 319 -6.63 9.11 -28.93
N ALA A 320 -5.71 8.81 -28.01
CA ALA A 320 -6.08 8.28 -26.71
C ALA A 320 -6.73 9.38 -25.87
N ASN A 321 -6.17 10.60 -25.90
CA ASN A 321 -6.81 11.74 -25.23
C ASN A 321 -8.19 12.03 -25.82
N THR A 322 -8.35 12.01 -27.15
CA THR A 322 -9.67 12.18 -27.78
C THR A 322 -10.64 11.12 -27.28
N LEU A 323 -10.24 9.85 -27.28
CA LEU A 323 -11.09 8.75 -26.80
C LEU A 323 -11.53 8.95 -25.34
N ILE A 324 -10.61 9.31 -24.44
CA ILE A 324 -10.93 9.58 -23.03
C ILE A 324 -11.92 10.73 -22.86
N LEU A 325 -11.84 11.75 -23.71
CA LEU A 325 -12.72 12.92 -23.64
C LEU A 325 -14.11 12.68 -24.23
N THR A 326 -14.24 11.75 -25.19
CA THR A 326 -15.49 11.52 -25.92
C THR A 326 -16.22 10.23 -25.56
N ASP A 327 -15.55 9.27 -24.94
CA ASP A 327 -16.11 7.95 -24.59
C ASP A 327 -16.12 7.77 -23.06
N PRO A 328 -17.29 7.85 -22.41
CA PRO A 328 -17.45 7.65 -20.98
C PRO A 328 -16.90 6.33 -20.46
N PHE A 329 -17.01 5.26 -21.24
CA PHE A 329 -16.53 3.96 -20.81
C PHE A 329 -15.02 3.89 -20.89
N ALA A 330 -14.40 4.47 -21.93
CA ALA A 330 -12.95 4.63 -21.99
C ALA A 330 -12.40 5.42 -20.80
N PHE A 331 -13.07 6.50 -20.39
CA PHE A 331 -12.71 7.25 -19.18
C PHE A 331 -12.74 6.35 -17.94
N LEU A 332 -13.83 5.62 -17.72
CA LEU A 332 -13.96 4.70 -16.58
C LEU A 332 -12.84 3.65 -16.57
N LEU A 333 -12.54 3.04 -17.72
CA LEU A 333 -11.46 2.06 -17.83
C LEU A 333 -10.09 2.68 -17.53
N ALA A 334 -9.81 3.91 -17.98
CA ALA A 334 -8.56 4.61 -17.64
C ALA A 334 -8.39 4.77 -16.13
N VAL A 335 -9.46 5.13 -15.41
CA VAL A 335 -9.45 5.22 -13.94
C VAL A 335 -9.16 3.85 -13.31
N ILE A 336 -9.68 2.75 -13.87
CA ILE A 336 -9.36 1.40 -13.38
C ILE A 336 -7.88 1.05 -13.64
N PHE A 337 -7.34 1.41 -14.80
CA PHE A 337 -5.93 1.20 -15.17
C PHE A 337 -4.94 2.04 -14.36
N ASP A 338 -5.34 3.18 -13.78
CA ASP A 338 -4.44 4.12 -13.08
C ASP A 338 -3.95 3.61 -11.72
N GLN A 339 -3.21 2.50 -11.74
CA GLN A 339 -2.60 1.90 -10.57
C GLN A 339 -1.41 1.04 -10.93
N GLY A 340 -0.24 1.36 -10.37
CA GLY A 340 0.91 0.50 -10.54
C GLY A 340 1.58 0.54 -11.92
N ILE A 341 1.18 1.48 -12.76
CA ILE A 341 1.87 1.89 -13.97
C ILE A 341 1.96 3.42 -13.99
N SER A 342 2.68 4.00 -14.95
CA SER A 342 2.67 5.45 -15.11
C SER A 342 1.29 5.93 -15.58
N ALA A 343 0.91 7.14 -15.18
CA ALA A 343 -0.33 7.78 -15.62
C ALA A 343 -0.43 7.79 -17.16
N GLU A 344 0.65 8.14 -17.87
CA GLU A 344 0.64 8.21 -19.34
C GLU A 344 0.31 6.86 -20.00
N ARG A 345 0.67 5.75 -19.34
CA ARG A 345 0.36 4.39 -19.81
C ARG A 345 -1.06 4.00 -19.41
N ALA A 346 -1.50 4.33 -18.20
CA ALA A 346 -2.86 4.05 -17.73
C ALA A 346 -3.92 4.74 -18.58
N TRP A 347 -3.75 6.04 -18.82
CA TRP A 347 -4.66 6.86 -19.60
C TRP A 347 -4.60 6.57 -21.12
N ARG A 348 -3.56 5.88 -21.59
CA ARG A 348 -3.48 5.34 -22.96
C ARG A 348 -4.13 3.95 -23.07
N ALA A 349 -4.17 3.18 -21.99
CA ALA A 349 -4.54 1.76 -22.03
C ALA A 349 -5.94 1.48 -22.63
N PRO A 350 -7.00 2.29 -22.44
CA PRO A 350 -8.29 2.06 -23.11
C PRO A 350 -8.21 2.13 -24.64
N TYR A 351 -7.37 3.03 -25.17
CA TYR A 351 -7.14 3.10 -26.62
C TYR A 351 -6.42 1.84 -27.10
N ASP A 352 -5.34 1.43 -26.43
CA ASP A 352 -4.60 0.23 -26.82
C ASP A 352 -5.48 -1.03 -26.69
N LEU A 353 -6.34 -1.10 -25.67
CA LEU A 353 -7.33 -2.16 -25.50
C LEU A 353 -8.34 -2.18 -26.64
N ARG A 354 -8.86 -1.01 -27.03
CA ARG A 354 -9.76 -0.87 -28.18
C ARG A 354 -9.11 -1.35 -29.47
N GLN A 355 -7.83 -1.07 -29.68
CA GLN A 355 -7.09 -1.57 -30.86
C GLN A 355 -6.97 -3.09 -30.87
N ARG A 356 -6.75 -3.71 -29.69
CA ARG A 356 -6.61 -5.17 -29.57
C ARG A 356 -7.93 -5.92 -29.71
N LEU A 357 -9.02 -5.36 -29.20
CA LEU A 357 -10.37 -5.95 -29.28
C LEU A 357 -11.11 -5.57 -30.58
N GLY A 358 -10.74 -4.46 -31.22
CA GLY A 358 -11.49 -3.85 -32.32
C GLY A 358 -12.74 -3.08 -31.88
N HIS A 359 -13.02 -2.99 -30.57
CA HIS A 359 -14.13 -2.23 -29.99
C HIS A 359 -13.83 -1.85 -28.53
N LEU A 360 -14.68 -1.01 -27.96
CA LEU A 360 -14.74 -0.76 -26.51
C LEU A 360 -16.20 -0.80 -26.00
N ASP A 361 -17.00 -1.68 -26.60
CA ASP A 361 -18.40 -1.90 -26.22
C ASP A 361 -18.53 -2.70 -24.89
N PRO A 362 -19.24 -2.18 -23.86
CA PRO A 362 -19.43 -2.88 -22.60
C PRO A 362 -20.15 -4.23 -22.71
N ALA A 363 -21.19 -4.34 -23.55
CA ALA A 363 -21.96 -5.57 -23.66
C ALA A 363 -21.12 -6.71 -24.26
N ARG A 364 -20.33 -6.42 -25.29
CA ARG A 364 -19.39 -7.36 -25.89
C ARG A 364 -18.27 -7.75 -24.92
N MET A 365 -17.69 -6.78 -24.21
CA MET A 365 -16.65 -7.06 -23.20
C MET A 365 -17.17 -7.94 -22.06
N ALA A 366 -18.43 -7.75 -21.64
CA ALA A 366 -19.08 -8.59 -20.64
C ALA A 366 -19.37 -10.01 -21.15
N ALA A 367 -19.75 -10.16 -22.43
CA ALA A 367 -20.03 -11.45 -23.06
C ALA A 367 -18.75 -12.25 -23.43
N GLU A 368 -17.63 -11.56 -23.64
CA GLU A 368 -16.39 -12.14 -24.17
C GLU A 368 -15.18 -11.93 -23.21
N PRO A 369 -15.26 -12.35 -21.93
CA PRO A 369 -14.26 -12.03 -20.91
C PRO A 369 -12.87 -12.62 -21.20
N GLU A 370 -12.82 -13.75 -21.89
CA GLU A 370 -11.57 -14.40 -22.30
C GLU A 370 -10.81 -13.56 -23.33
N GLN A 371 -11.51 -12.90 -24.26
CA GLN A 371 -10.89 -12.00 -25.22
C GLN A 371 -10.33 -10.75 -24.54
N VAL A 372 -11.02 -10.22 -23.53
CA VAL A 372 -10.51 -9.11 -22.71
C VAL A 372 -9.22 -9.52 -21.98
N ARG A 373 -9.19 -10.72 -21.39
CA ARG A 373 -7.98 -11.27 -20.76
C ARG A 373 -6.83 -11.38 -21.75
N ASP A 374 -7.08 -11.99 -22.89
CA ASP A 374 -6.04 -12.22 -23.90
C ASP A 374 -5.52 -10.90 -24.45
N ALA A 375 -6.40 -9.93 -24.73
CA ALA A 375 -6.03 -8.59 -25.16
C ALA A 375 -5.15 -7.86 -24.12
N VAL A 376 -5.47 -7.95 -22.83
CA VAL A 376 -4.62 -7.35 -21.78
C VAL A 376 -3.26 -8.05 -21.67
N ALA A 377 -3.22 -9.37 -21.86
CA ALA A 377 -2.03 -10.21 -21.69
C ALA A 377 -1.13 -10.32 -22.93
N GLN A 378 -1.59 -9.90 -24.12
CA GLN A 378 -0.79 -9.88 -25.35
C GLN A 378 0.60 -9.25 -25.13
N PRO A 379 1.65 -9.71 -25.85
CA PRO A 379 3.02 -9.24 -25.70
C PRO A 379 3.13 -7.71 -25.61
N THR A 380 3.93 -7.24 -24.66
CA THR A 380 3.79 -5.89 -24.09
C THR A 380 2.41 -5.74 -23.45
N ALA A 381 2.20 -6.48 -22.35
CA ALA A 381 0.93 -6.48 -21.62
C ALA A 381 0.46 -5.05 -21.31
N LEU A 382 -0.83 -4.78 -21.37
CA LEU A 382 -1.36 -3.45 -21.09
C LEU A 382 -1.11 -3.04 -19.63
N HIS A 383 -1.11 -4.03 -18.73
CA HIS A 383 -0.95 -3.82 -17.30
C HIS A 383 0.00 -4.84 -16.67
N ARG A 384 0.62 -4.48 -15.53
CA ARG A 384 1.43 -5.44 -14.73
C ARG A 384 0.58 -6.47 -13.99
N PHE A 385 -0.66 -6.12 -13.65
CA PHE A 385 -1.64 -7.01 -13.01
C PHE A 385 -2.43 -7.79 -14.06
N VAL A 386 -1.73 -8.62 -14.82
CA VAL A 386 -2.29 -9.33 -15.98
C VAL A 386 -3.48 -10.24 -15.64
N ASN A 387 -3.59 -10.72 -14.39
CA ASN A 387 -4.68 -11.59 -13.95
C ASN A 387 -5.88 -10.82 -13.39
N ASN A 388 -5.63 -9.75 -12.61
CA ASN A 388 -6.69 -9.01 -11.94
C ASN A 388 -7.32 -7.94 -12.84
N MET A 389 -6.51 -7.27 -13.66
CA MET A 389 -6.97 -6.17 -14.49
C MET A 389 -8.11 -6.60 -15.43
N PRO A 390 -8.02 -7.70 -16.20
CA PRO A 390 -9.12 -8.13 -17.07
C PRO A 390 -10.42 -8.38 -16.30
N ARG A 391 -10.32 -8.99 -15.10
CA ARG A 391 -11.48 -9.26 -14.25
C ARG A 391 -12.19 -7.97 -13.83
N TRP A 392 -11.43 -6.92 -13.48
CA TRP A 392 -11.99 -5.62 -13.15
C TRP A 392 -12.62 -4.92 -14.36
N LEU A 393 -12.00 -5.00 -15.54
CA LEU A 393 -12.56 -4.41 -16.77
C LEU A 393 -13.87 -5.09 -17.17
N VAL A 394 -13.93 -6.42 -17.10
CA VAL A 394 -15.15 -7.20 -17.36
C VAL A 394 -16.23 -6.89 -16.31
N ALA A 395 -15.86 -6.81 -15.03
CA ALA A 395 -16.81 -6.44 -13.97
C ALA A 395 -17.36 -5.03 -14.17
N ALA A 396 -16.52 -4.07 -14.58
CA ALA A 396 -16.97 -2.73 -14.92
C ALA A 396 -17.93 -2.73 -16.11
N ALA A 397 -17.65 -3.53 -17.14
CA ALA A 397 -18.54 -3.71 -18.28
C ALA A 397 -19.91 -4.26 -17.86
N LEU A 398 -19.92 -5.30 -17.00
CA LEU A 398 -21.16 -5.89 -16.45
C LEU A 398 -21.97 -4.87 -15.64
N ILE A 399 -21.33 -4.10 -14.75
CA ILE A 399 -22.01 -3.06 -13.97
C ILE A 399 -22.60 -1.99 -14.89
N VAL A 400 -21.83 -1.52 -15.89
CA VAL A 400 -22.33 -0.54 -16.86
C VAL A 400 -23.54 -1.06 -17.63
N VAL A 401 -23.52 -2.32 -18.07
CA VAL A 401 -24.66 -2.94 -18.77
C VAL A 401 -25.88 -3.04 -17.85
N ASN A 402 -25.70 -3.61 -16.65
CA ASN A 402 -26.81 -3.96 -15.76
C ASN A 402 -27.42 -2.76 -15.04
N GLU A 403 -26.58 -1.85 -14.54
CA GLU A 403 -27.01 -0.73 -13.68
C GLU A 403 -27.14 0.58 -14.44
N TYR A 404 -26.38 0.73 -15.53
CA TYR A 404 -26.33 1.96 -16.33
C TYR A 404 -26.82 1.77 -17.77
N GLY A 405 -27.38 0.61 -18.11
CA GLY A 405 -28.00 0.33 -19.41
C GLY A 405 -27.03 0.43 -20.59
N GLY A 406 -25.75 0.08 -20.38
CA GLY A 406 -24.70 0.10 -21.39
C GLY A 406 -24.00 1.45 -21.57
N ASP A 407 -24.44 2.50 -20.88
CA ASP A 407 -23.89 3.85 -20.99
C ASP A 407 -23.21 4.29 -19.69
N ALA A 408 -21.88 4.25 -19.67
CA ALA A 408 -21.09 4.68 -18.51
C ALA A 408 -21.27 6.17 -18.17
N GLY A 409 -21.73 7.01 -19.12
CA GLY A 409 -22.03 8.41 -18.87
C GLY A 409 -23.14 8.60 -17.82
N ARG A 410 -24.01 7.60 -17.64
CA ARG A 410 -25.07 7.63 -16.61
C ARG A 410 -24.56 7.55 -15.18
N ILE A 411 -23.29 7.17 -14.97
CA ILE A 411 -22.66 7.19 -13.64
C ILE A 411 -22.69 8.62 -13.06
N TRP A 412 -22.43 9.63 -13.91
CA TRP A 412 -22.40 11.05 -13.54
C TRP A 412 -23.51 11.89 -14.18
N ALA A 413 -24.56 11.26 -14.71
CA ALA A 413 -25.72 11.97 -15.22
C ALA A 413 -26.56 12.61 -14.08
N GLY A 414 -27.30 13.66 -14.43
CA GLY A 414 -28.26 14.33 -13.54
C GLY A 414 -27.62 15.25 -12.50
N GLU A 415 -26.46 15.83 -12.82
CA GLU A 415 -25.75 16.79 -11.94
C GLU A 415 -25.58 16.30 -10.50
N PRO A 416 -24.95 15.12 -10.29
CA PRO A 416 -24.89 14.52 -8.97
C PRO A 416 -24.08 15.39 -8.00
N ARG A 417 -24.35 15.23 -6.70
CA ARG A 417 -23.45 15.74 -5.67
C ARG A 417 -22.11 15.01 -5.73
N ALA A 418 -21.02 15.72 -5.47
CA ALA A 418 -19.67 15.16 -5.54
C ALA A 418 -19.50 13.87 -4.71
N ALA A 419 -20.04 13.84 -3.49
CA ALA A 419 -19.96 12.68 -2.60
C ALA A 419 -20.74 11.46 -3.13
N ASP A 420 -21.89 11.69 -3.77
CA ASP A 420 -22.70 10.63 -4.38
C ASP A 420 -21.97 10.05 -5.60
N LEU A 421 -21.38 10.91 -6.44
CA LEU A 421 -20.59 10.47 -7.58
C LEU A 421 -19.36 9.66 -7.16
N ALA A 422 -18.63 10.11 -6.13
CA ALA A 422 -17.51 9.36 -5.58
C ALA A 422 -17.96 7.97 -5.06
N THR A 423 -19.16 7.88 -4.48
CA THR A 423 -19.74 6.61 -4.00
C THR A 423 -20.10 5.69 -5.15
N ARG A 424 -20.73 6.20 -6.22
CA ARG A 424 -21.03 5.42 -7.44
C ARG A 424 -19.74 4.86 -8.06
N LEU A 425 -18.70 5.69 -8.18
CA LEU A 425 -17.40 5.28 -8.72
C LEU A 425 -16.72 4.19 -7.87
N ARG A 426 -16.87 4.21 -6.53
CA ARG A 426 -16.37 3.14 -5.65
C ARG A 426 -17.12 1.82 -5.78
N GLY A 427 -18.28 1.81 -6.44
CA GLY A 427 -19.00 0.57 -6.78
C GLY A 427 -18.25 -0.29 -7.80
N PHE A 428 -17.28 0.27 -8.52
CA PHE A 428 -16.51 -0.44 -9.54
C PHE A 428 -15.28 -1.12 -8.95
N PRO A 429 -15.08 -2.44 -9.16
CA PRO A 429 -13.90 -3.15 -8.71
C PRO A 429 -12.60 -2.48 -9.17
N GLY A 430 -11.68 -2.33 -8.22
CA GLY A 430 -10.42 -1.65 -8.45
C GLY A 430 -10.51 -0.13 -8.28
N ILE A 431 -11.66 0.49 -8.05
CA ILE A 431 -11.77 1.94 -7.72
C ILE A 431 -12.00 2.12 -6.22
N ALA A 432 -10.98 2.61 -5.51
CA ALA A 432 -11.05 2.97 -4.09
C ALA A 432 -11.00 4.51 -3.90
N GLN A 433 -10.92 4.97 -2.65
CA GLN A 433 -10.95 6.40 -2.27
C GLN A 433 -10.14 7.29 -3.22
N LYS A 434 -8.84 7.02 -3.37
CA LYS A 434 -7.94 7.83 -4.22
C LYS A 434 -8.50 8.02 -5.62
N LYS A 435 -8.90 6.92 -6.27
CA LYS A 435 -9.29 6.95 -7.68
C LYS A 435 -10.68 7.53 -7.87
N SER A 436 -11.59 7.32 -6.91
CA SER A 436 -12.88 8.01 -6.91
C SER A 436 -12.72 9.53 -6.74
N ALA A 437 -11.87 9.98 -5.82
CA ALA A 437 -11.56 11.39 -5.59
C ALA A 437 -10.95 12.05 -6.84
N MET A 438 -9.91 11.43 -7.40
CA MET A 438 -9.28 11.87 -8.64
C MET A 438 -10.28 11.95 -9.80
N ALA A 439 -11.11 10.92 -9.99
CA ALA A 439 -12.04 10.86 -11.11
C ALA A 439 -13.12 11.94 -11.02
N VAL A 440 -13.66 12.23 -9.83
CA VAL A 440 -14.62 13.34 -9.63
C VAL A 440 -14.00 14.68 -10.04
N GLU A 441 -12.77 14.95 -9.60
CA GLU A 441 -12.08 16.21 -9.93
C GLU A 441 -11.74 16.32 -11.42
N ILE A 442 -11.36 15.21 -12.08
CA ILE A 442 -11.14 15.20 -13.54
C ILE A 442 -12.45 15.41 -14.30
N LEU A 443 -13.55 14.77 -13.87
CA LEU A 443 -14.87 14.95 -14.49
C LEU A 443 -15.32 16.41 -14.41
N ALA A 444 -15.19 17.04 -13.23
CA ALA A 444 -15.52 18.45 -13.03
C ALA A 444 -14.61 19.39 -13.82
N ARG A 445 -13.28 19.19 -13.73
CA ARG A 445 -12.28 20.12 -14.28
C ARG A 445 -12.07 19.95 -15.79
N ASP A 446 -11.82 18.72 -16.24
CA ASP A 446 -11.31 18.45 -17.58
C ASP A 446 -12.44 18.04 -18.55
N LEU A 447 -13.44 17.31 -18.07
CA LEU A 447 -14.60 16.91 -18.89
C LEU A 447 -15.80 17.85 -18.72
N THR A 448 -15.70 18.86 -17.85
CA THR A 448 -16.74 19.89 -17.62
C THR A 448 -18.10 19.31 -17.25
N VAL A 449 -18.11 18.14 -16.59
CA VAL A 449 -19.33 17.52 -16.10
C VAL A 449 -19.92 18.40 -14.97
N PRO A 450 -21.20 18.80 -15.06
CA PRO A 450 -21.84 19.56 -13.99
C PRO A 450 -21.98 18.67 -12.74
N ILE A 451 -21.38 19.10 -11.64
CA ILE A 451 -21.37 18.38 -10.34
C ILE A 451 -21.73 19.39 -9.25
N GLN A 452 -22.70 19.01 -8.41
CA GLN A 452 -23.17 19.83 -7.29
C GLN A 452 -22.33 19.58 -6.02
N GLU A 453 -22.38 20.53 -5.08
CA GLU A 453 -21.77 20.40 -3.75
C GLU A 453 -20.30 19.93 -3.82
N LEU A 454 -19.47 20.69 -4.53
CA LEU A 454 -18.04 20.39 -4.68
C LEU A 454 -17.29 20.40 -3.33
N SER A 455 -17.89 20.91 -2.26
CA SER A 455 -17.40 20.75 -0.88
C SER A 455 -17.29 19.28 -0.44
N GLY A 456 -18.00 18.37 -1.12
CA GLY A 456 -17.91 16.93 -0.91
C GLY A 456 -16.80 16.22 -1.71
N THR A 457 -15.95 16.94 -2.45
CA THR A 457 -14.78 16.33 -3.09
C THR A 457 -13.67 16.09 -2.07
N ASP A 458 -12.80 15.12 -2.36
CA ASP A 458 -11.64 14.78 -1.52
C ASP A 458 -10.37 14.86 -2.36
N ILE A 459 -9.22 14.99 -1.69
CA ILE A 459 -7.92 14.80 -2.33
C ILE A 459 -7.69 13.31 -2.68
N ALA A 460 -6.94 13.07 -3.75
CA ALA A 460 -6.54 11.72 -4.15
C ALA A 460 -5.22 11.37 -3.45
N TYR A 461 -5.32 10.85 -2.23
CA TYR A 461 -4.15 10.52 -1.42
C TYR A 461 -3.22 9.52 -2.13
N ASP A 462 -2.07 10.03 -2.59
CA ASP A 462 -1.05 9.28 -3.29
C ASP A 462 0.36 9.69 -2.85
N VAL A 463 1.39 9.04 -3.40
CA VAL A 463 2.78 9.30 -3.01
C VAL A 463 3.24 10.74 -3.26
N HIS A 464 2.68 11.44 -4.25
CA HIS A 464 2.99 12.83 -4.57
C HIS A 464 2.30 13.78 -3.60
N VAL A 465 0.98 13.64 -3.44
CA VAL A 465 0.16 14.44 -2.53
C VAL A 465 0.66 14.28 -1.10
N ARG A 466 0.90 13.03 -0.66
CA ARG A 466 1.53 12.68 0.61
C ARG A 466 2.80 13.49 0.88
N ARG A 467 3.77 13.46 -0.05
CA ARG A 467 5.06 14.15 0.15
C ARG A 467 4.87 15.66 0.22
N VAL A 468 4.02 16.23 -0.63
CA VAL A 468 3.77 17.66 -0.62
C VAL A 468 3.14 18.06 0.70
N PHE A 469 2.04 17.41 1.11
CA PHE A 469 1.31 17.74 2.34
C PHE A 469 2.18 17.62 3.60
N LEU A 470 3.02 16.58 3.71
CA LEU A 470 3.91 16.40 4.86
C LEU A 470 5.06 17.43 4.85
N ARG A 471 5.72 17.64 3.70
CA ARG A 471 6.88 18.57 3.62
C ARG A 471 6.49 20.04 3.74
N THR A 472 5.25 20.36 3.38
CA THR A 472 4.69 21.69 3.59
C THR A 472 4.09 21.86 4.98
N ARG A 473 4.00 20.79 5.79
CA ARG A 473 3.30 20.75 7.08
C ARG A 473 1.82 21.11 6.99
N LEU A 474 1.19 20.89 5.83
CA LEU A 474 -0.27 20.93 5.76
C LEU A 474 -0.84 19.76 6.58
N ALA A 475 -0.22 18.58 6.48
CA ALA A 475 -0.58 17.42 7.28
C ALA A 475 0.56 17.02 8.22
N GLU A 476 0.19 16.56 9.42
CA GLU A 476 1.16 16.12 10.42
C GLU A 476 1.37 14.60 10.43
N ARG A 477 0.36 13.84 9.98
CA ARG A 477 0.35 12.39 9.99
C ARG A 477 0.24 11.84 8.58
N ASP A 478 1.00 10.80 8.33
CA ASP A 478 0.99 10.04 7.09
C ASP A 478 -0.14 9.01 7.09
N ASP A 479 -1.37 9.50 7.05
CA ASP A 479 -2.58 8.71 7.18
C ASP A 479 -3.66 9.24 6.23
N LEU A 480 -4.40 8.34 5.59
CA LEU A 480 -5.40 8.70 4.58
C LEU A 480 -6.49 9.59 5.17
N ASP A 481 -7.07 9.17 6.29
CA ASP A 481 -8.20 9.87 6.91
C ASP A 481 -7.75 11.24 7.39
N HIS A 482 -6.59 11.32 8.04
CA HIS A 482 -5.97 12.58 8.45
C HIS A 482 -5.75 13.55 7.28
N MET A 483 -5.23 13.06 6.15
CA MET A 483 -4.95 13.89 4.97
C MET A 483 -6.24 14.45 4.36
N VAL A 484 -7.29 13.64 4.29
CA VAL A 484 -8.61 14.05 3.79
C VAL A 484 -9.26 15.07 4.73
N GLU A 485 -9.24 14.82 6.05
CA GLU A 485 -9.75 15.74 7.07
C GLU A 485 -9.07 17.11 7.02
N VAL A 486 -7.74 17.11 6.93
CA VAL A 486 -6.95 18.33 6.78
C VAL A 486 -7.31 19.09 5.51
N ALA A 487 -7.44 18.41 4.37
CA ALA A 487 -7.83 19.06 3.11
C ALA A 487 -9.22 19.70 3.22
N ARG A 488 -10.18 18.99 3.81
CA ARG A 488 -11.54 19.48 4.06
C ARG A 488 -11.58 20.72 4.94
N TRP A 489 -10.71 20.77 5.94
CA TRP A 489 -10.64 21.93 6.82
C TRP A 489 -9.90 23.11 6.20
N LEU A 490 -8.85 22.85 5.41
CA LEU A 490 -8.05 23.88 4.75
C LEU A 490 -8.77 24.56 3.57
N HIS A 491 -9.63 23.81 2.86
CA HIS A 491 -10.31 24.26 1.65
C HIS A 491 -11.75 23.68 1.58
N PRO A 492 -12.65 24.08 2.50
CA PRO A 492 -13.95 23.44 2.72
C PRO A 492 -14.93 23.53 1.55
N GLU A 493 -14.75 24.49 0.65
CA GLU A 493 -15.59 24.68 -0.53
C GLU A 493 -15.34 23.66 -1.63
N ARG A 494 -14.11 23.11 -1.73
CA ARG A 494 -13.71 22.11 -2.73
C ARG A 494 -12.40 21.42 -2.36
N PRO A 495 -12.37 20.55 -1.35
CA PRO A 495 -11.12 20.00 -0.82
C PRO A 495 -10.24 19.31 -1.87
N GLY A 496 -10.87 18.65 -2.84
CA GLY A 496 -10.20 17.99 -3.98
C GLY A 496 -9.47 18.93 -4.93
N GLU A 497 -9.73 20.24 -4.93
CA GLU A 497 -9.01 21.21 -5.77
C GLU A 497 -7.52 21.30 -5.41
N LEU A 498 -7.16 20.94 -4.18
CA LEU A 498 -5.77 20.90 -3.73
C LEU A 498 -4.98 19.73 -4.36
N ASP A 499 -5.67 18.71 -4.87
CA ASP A 499 -5.08 17.47 -5.37
C ASP A 499 -4.15 17.70 -6.56
N PHE A 500 -4.68 18.31 -7.61
CA PHE A 500 -3.99 18.51 -8.87
C PHE A 500 -2.69 19.34 -8.76
N PRO A 501 -2.69 20.54 -8.13
CA PRO A 501 -1.46 21.30 -7.96
C PRO A 501 -0.46 20.56 -7.06
N ALA A 502 -0.91 19.90 -5.98
CA ALA A 502 -0.03 19.13 -5.10
C ALA A 502 0.61 17.95 -5.85
N TRP A 503 -0.17 17.24 -6.66
CA TRP A 503 0.32 16.15 -7.50
C TRP A 503 1.36 16.63 -8.53
N LEU A 504 1.09 17.73 -9.23
CA LEU A 504 2.03 18.34 -10.19
C LEU A 504 3.35 18.72 -9.50
N ILE A 505 3.25 19.37 -8.34
CA ILE A 505 4.43 19.79 -7.57
C ILE A 505 5.23 18.58 -7.09
N GLY A 506 4.55 17.59 -6.53
CA GLY A 506 5.12 16.33 -6.07
C GLY A 506 5.82 15.55 -7.19
N ARG A 507 5.36 15.69 -8.43
CA ARG A 507 5.93 14.99 -9.58
C ARG A 507 7.13 15.70 -10.19
N ARG A 508 7.12 17.04 -10.26
CA ARG A 508 8.13 17.83 -10.97
C ARG A 508 9.28 18.31 -10.08
N TRP A 509 9.00 18.71 -8.84
CA TRP A 509 10.00 19.32 -7.96
C TRP A 509 10.16 18.55 -6.64
N CYS A 510 9.04 18.17 -6.01
CA CYS A 510 9.03 17.56 -4.68
C CYS A 510 9.13 16.02 -4.75
N GLY A 511 10.17 15.51 -5.40
CA GLY A 511 10.43 14.08 -5.59
C GLY A 511 10.90 13.35 -4.31
N PRO A 512 10.99 12.00 -4.32
CA PRO A 512 11.41 11.21 -3.16
C PRO A 512 12.89 11.38 -2.77
N GLY A 513 13.75 11.77 -3.71
CA GLY A 513 15.16 12.10 -3.45
C GLY A 513 15.34 13.56 -3.05
N ILE A 514 16.44 14.18 -3.50
CA ILE A 514 16.69 15.62 -3.32
C ILE A 514 15.67 16.40 -4.16
N PRO A 515 14.75 17.15 -3.53
CA PRO A 515 13.76 17.92 -4.25
C PRO A 515 14.36 19.21 -4.81
N ASP A 516 13.88 19.66 -5.97
CA ASP A 516 14.22 20.97 -6.52
C ASP A 516 13.39 22.07 -5.83
N CYS A 517 13.80 22.43 -4.61
CA CYS A 517 13.13 23.50 -3.86
C CYS A 517 13.33 24.89 -4.48
N GLY A 518 14.36 25.10 -5.30
CA GLY A 518 14.63 26.41 -5.92
C GLY A 518 13.65 26.70 -7.06
N GLY A 519 13.35 25.69 -7.87
CA GLY A 519 12.35 25.76 -8.94
C GLY A 519 10.91 25.56 -8.49
N CYS A 520 10.68 25.11 -7.26
CA CYS A 520 9.34 24.80 -6.76
C CYS A 520 8.44 26.06 -6.64
N PRO A 521 7.18 26.01 -7.13
CA PRO A 521 6.21 27.10 -6.94
C PRO A 521 5.97 27.47 -5.47
N LEU A 522 6.15 26.53 -4.54
CA LEU A 522 5.96 26.76 -3.11
C LEU A 522 7.22 27.27 -2.40
N ARG A 523 8.31 27.60 -3.11
CA ARG A 523 9.64 27.86 -2.51
C ARG A 523 9.65 28.88 -1.36
N SER A 524 8.85 29.93 -1.49
CA SER A 524 8.80 31.08 -0.57
C SER A 524 7.98 30.81 0.69
N VAL A 525 7.03 29.87 0.63
CA VAL A 525 6.07 29.59 1.71
C VAL A 525 6.28 28.21 2.35
N CYS A 526 6.98 27.29 1.66
CA CYS A 526 7.16 25.93 2.13
C CYS A 526 8.25 25.85 3.22
N PRO A 527 7.96 25.26 4.39
CA PRO A 527 8.93 25.02 5.46
C PRO A 527 9.95 23.93 5.13
N LYS A 528 9.70 23.11 4.10
CA LYS A 528 10.61 22.06 3.62
C LYS A 528 10.91 21.01 4.69
N ASP A 529 9.88 20.55 5.40
CA ASP A 529 10.00 19.55 6.45
C ASP A 529 10.28 18.16 5.88
N PHE A 530 11.55 17.92 5.55
CA PHE A 530 11.96 16.64 4.98
C PHE A 530 11.83 15.49 5.98
N GLY A 531 12.00 15.76 7.28
CA GLY A 531 11.93 14.78 8.35
C GLY A 531 10.54 14.17 8.49
N GLN A 532 9.49 14.98 8.38
CA GLN A 532 8.11 14.50 8.49
C GLN A 532 7.68 13.60 7.33
N ALA A 533 8.26 13.77 6.14
CA ALA A 533 7.96 12.93 4.98
C ALA A 533 8.82 11.66 4.86
N THR A 534 9.99 11.63 5.52
CA THR A 534 10.87 10.46 5.64
C THR A 534 10.63 9.64 6.91
N ALA A 535 9.90 10.17 7.90
CA ALA A 535 9.56 9.49 9.15
C ALA A 535 8.38 8.51 9.02
N VAL A 536 8.37 7.62 8.02
CA VAL A 536 7.60 6.36 8.00
C VAL A 536 8.31 5.33 7.14
#